data_AF-A0A816DU00-F1
#
_entry.id   AF-A0A816DU00-F1
#
_cell.length_a   1.000
_cell.length_b   1.000
_cell.length_c   1.000
_cell.angle_alpha   90.00
_cell.angle_beta   90.00
_cell.angle_gamma   90.00
#
_symmetry.space_group_name_H-M   'P 1'
#
loop_
_entity.id
_entity.type
_entity.pdbx_description
1 polymer ?
#
loop_
_entity_poly.entity_id
_entity_poly.type
_entity_poly.pdbx_seq_one_letter_code
_entity_poly.pdbx_strand_id
1 'polypeptide(L)'
;MNQWNDDPEIYGILVQLPLPKSLDQRCIFDTISVDKDVDGLHSYQLAALTSASNSRFSGLSIICSTGRGILEILQFYDVKLPGKFVCMVDTSRTIGVPLSMALSTRGSIITMCTLQTTNLKAKVEATDIVVECAGAANLVKTN
;
A
#
# COMPACT_ATOMS: atom_id res chain seq x y z
N MET A 1 13.26 19.98 -5.13
CA MET A 1 12.17 19.60 -4.22
C MET A 1 11.74 20.76 -3.33
N ASN A 2 12.63 21.38 -2.56
CA ASN A 2 12.28 22.48 -1.63
C ASN A 2 11.41 23.58 -2.26
N GLN A 3 11.79 24.09 -3.44
CA GLN A 3 10.97 25.08 -4.15
C GLN A 3 9.52 24.64 -4.36
N TRP A 4 9.27 23.37 -4.72
CA TRP A 4 7.90 22.86 -4.93
C TRP A 4 7.18 22.57 -3.61
N ASN A 5 7.91 22.15 -2.58
CA ASN A 5 7.35 21.99 -1.23
C ASN A 5 6.88 23.34 -0.66
N ASP A 6 7.63 24.41 -0.92
CA ASP A 6 7.36 25.73 -0.35
C ASP A 6 6.34 26.55 -1.17
N ASP A 7 6.04 26.14 -2.41
CA ASP A 7 5.12 26.86 -3.31
C ASP A 7 3.64 26.60 -2.96
N PRO A 8 2.87 27.60 -2.50
CA PRO A 8 1.47 27.43 -2.10
C PRO A 8 0.51 27.09 -3.26
N GLU A 9 0.91 27.32 -4.51
CA GLU A 9 0.10 26.96 -5.70
C GLU A 9 0.26 25.49 -6.08
N ILE A 10 1.26 24.79 -5.51
CA ILE A 10 1.49 23.36 -5.73
C ILE A 10 0.86 22.57 -4.58
N TYR A 11 -0.21 21.85 -4.87
CA TYR A 11 -0.95 21.03 -3.90
C TYR A 11 -0.46 19.58 -3.80
N GLY A 12 0.28 19.10 -4.80
CA GLY A 12 0.68 17.72 -4.88
C GLY A 12 1.92 17.52 -5.73
N ILE A 13 2.78 16.60 -5.31
CA ILE A 13 4.03 16.25 -5.96
C ILE A 13 4.06 14.74 -6.15
N LEU A 14 4.29 14.32 -7.38
CA LEU A 14 4.49 12.92 -7.74
C LEU A 14 5.81 12.79 -8.50
N VAL A 15 6.56 11.73 -8.20
CA VAL A 15 7.84 11.43 -8.85
C VAL A 15 7.67 10.25 -9.79
N GLN A 16 7.83 10.48 -11.08
CA GLN A 16 7.72 9.44 -12.09
C GLN A 16 8.88 8.44 -12.00
N LEU A 17 8.55 7.16 -12.01
CA LEU A 17 9.49 6.03 -12.02
C LEU A 17 9.64 5.44 -13.45
N PRO A 18 10.76 4.73 -13.76
CA PRO A 18 11.90 4.46 -12.90
C PRO A 18 12.88 5.63 -12.80
N LEU A 19 13.50 5.78 -11.63
CA LEU A 19 14.60 6.71 -11.44
C LEU A 19 15.93 6.12 -11.97
N PRO A 20 16.89 6.98 -12.39
CA PRO A 20 18.27 6.56 -12.63
C PRO A 20 18.84 5.74 -11.48
N LYS A 21 19.62 4.69 -11.79
CA LYS A 21 20.18 3.76 -10.78
C LYS A 21 21.06 4.43 -9.73
N SER A 22 21.63 5.59 -10.04
CA SER A 22 22.46 6.38 -9.13
C SER A 22 21.67 7.14 -8.07
N LEU A 23 20.34 7.21 -8.19
CA LEU A 23 19.48 7.94 -7.27
C LEU A 23 18.79 6.98 -6.30
N ASP A 24 18.85 7.34 -5.03
CA ASP A 24 18.08 6.66 -3.99
C ASP A 24 16.62 7.15 -4.03
N GLN A 25 15.72 6.27 -4.47
CA GLN A 25 14.29 6.55 -4.53
C GLN A 25 13.74 6.95 -3.16
N ARG A 26 14.22 6.33 -2.08
CA ARG A 26 13.71 6.61 -0.73
C ARG A 26 14.09 7.98 -0.24
N CYS A 27 15.33 8.38 -0.47
CA CYS A 27 15.76 9.74 -0.20
C CYS A 27 14.87 10.74 -0.95
N ILE A 28 14.60 10.50 -2.24
CA ILE A 28 13.74 11.39 -3.05
C ILE A 28 12.32 11.47 -2.49
N PHE A 29 11.67 10.34 -2.23
CA PHE A 29 10.30 10.34 -1.70
C PHE A 29 10.20 11.04 -0.35
N ASP A 30 11.18 10.83 0.54
CA ASP A 30 11.20 11.47 1.87
C ASP A 30 11.64 12.95 1.82
N THR A 31 12.02 13.49 0.64
CA THR A 31 12.16 14.95 0.45
C THR A 31 10.87 15.65 0.06
N ILE A 32 9.82 14.92 -0.35
CA ILE A 32 8.51 15.50 -0.65
C ILE A 32 7.84 15.84 0.68
N SER A 33 7.27 17.02 0.81
CA SER A 33 6.50 17.36 2.02
C SER A 33 5.32 16.40 2.17
N VAL A 34 5.08 15.91 3.39
CA VAL A 34 4.06 14.88 3.68
C VAL A 34 2.67 15.28 3.18
N ASP A 35 2.31 16.56 3.33
CA ASP A 35 1.03 17.12 2.89
C ASP A 35 0.87 17.23 1.37
N LYS A 36 1.98 17.20 0.63
CA LYS A 36 2.01 17.22 -0.84
C LYS A 36 2.31 15.86 -1.47
N ASP A 37 2.59 14.84 -0.67
CA ASP A 37 2.82 13.48 -1.17
C ASP A 37 1.50 12.79 -1.50
N VAL A 38 1.05 13.05 -2.73
CA VAL A 38 -0.20 12.48 -3.27
C VAL A 38 -0.09 11.00 -3.61
N ASP A 39 1.12 10.44 -3.62
CA ASP A 39 1.39 9.06 -4.02
C ASP A 39 1.49 8.10 -2.81
N GLY A 40 1.47 8.63 -1.58
CA GLY A 40 1.47 7.80 -0.38
C GLY A 40 2.83 7.18 -0.05
N LEU A 41 3.91 7.63 -0.69
CA LEU A 41 5.19 6.92 -0.69
C LEU A 41 6.18 7.42 0.36
N HIS A 42 5.96 8.58 0.98
CA HIS A 42 6.77 9.08 2.08
C HIS A 42 6.71 8.13 3.28
N SER A 43 7.85 7.82 3.89
CA SER A 43 7.98 6.95 5.05
C SER A 43 7.06 7.33 6.23
N TYR A 44 6.70 8.61 6.36
CA TYR A 44 5.72 9.06 7.36
C TYR A 44 4.34 8.42 7.16
N GLN A 45 3.90 8.22 5.91
CA GLN A 45 2.60 7.66 5.58
C GLN A 45 2.46 6.23 6.10
N LEU A 46 3.52 5.44 5.91
CA LEU A 46 3.58 4.07 6.43
C LEU A 46 3.60 4.05 7.97
N ALA A 47 4.33 4.97 8.60
CA ALA A 47 4.33 5.08 10.06
C ALA A 47 2.94 5.49 10.60
N ALA A 48 2.26 6.41 9.91
CA ALA A 48 0.91 6.84 10.26
C ALA A 48 -0.10 5.68 10.21
N LEU A 49 -0.01 4.77 9.23
CA LEU A 49 -0.84 3.56 9.15
C LEU A 49 -0.70 2.65 10.38
N THR A 50 0.53 2.48 10.87
CA THR A 50 0.78 1.67 12.09
C THR A 50 0.26 2.34 13.36
N SER A 51 0.13 3.67 13.33
CA SER A 51 -0.29 4.49 14.46
C SER A 51 -1.78 4.84 14.41
N ALA A 52 -2.55 4.28 13.47
CA ALA A 52 -3.93 4.68 13.15
C ALA A 52 -4.96 4.51 14.29
N SER A 53 -4.58 3.94 15.44
CA SER A 53 -5.36 4.03 16.68
C SER A 53 -5.27 5.41 17.36
N ASN A 54 -4.39 6.30 16.90
CA ASN A 54 -4.22 7.66 17.42
C ASN A 54 -4.95 8.68 16.53
N SER A 55 -5.89 9.43 17.11
CA SER A 55 -6.67 10.49 16.46
C SER A 55 -5.82 11.56 15.74
N ARG A 56 -4.55 11.71 16.11
CA ARG A 56 -3.60 12.64 15.46
C ARG A 56 -3.27 12.28 14.01
N PHE A 57 -3.43 11.02 13.60
CA PHE A 57 -3.10 10.54 12.25
C PHE A 57 -4.34 10.25 11.39
N SER A 58 -5.55 10.44 11.94
CA SER A 58 -6.85 10.04 11.36
C SER A 58 -7.25 10.75 10.05
N GLY A 59 -6.41 11.65 9.52
CA GLY A 59 -6.63 12.33 8.24
C GLY A 59 -5.37 12.46 7.37
N LEU A 60 -4.24 11.87 7.78
CA LEU A 60 -2.95 12.04 7.09
C LEU A 60 -2.45 10.77 6.37
N SER A 61 -3.15 9.64 6.49
CA SER A 61 -2.71 8.42 5.84
C SER A 61 -3.25 8.34 4.41
N ILE A 62 -2.42 8.74 3.46
CA ILE A 62 -2.60 8.39 2.05
C ILE A 62 -1.89 7.04 1.83
N ILE A 63 -2.51 6.19 1.06
CA ILE A 63 -1.85 5.02 0.48
C ILE A 63 -1.81 5.23 -1.02
N CYS A 64 -0.88 4.55 -1.70
CA CYS A 64 -0.79 4.66 -3.15
C CYS A 64 -2.15 4.42 -3.82
N SER A 65 -2.34 5.06 -4.97
CA SER A 65 -3.59 5.03 -5.72
C SER A 65 -4.12 3.61 -5.96
N THR A 66 -3.24 2.64 -6.25
CA THR A 66 -3.61 1.22 -6.39
C THR A 66 -4.18 0.64 -5.10
N GLY A 67 -3.51 0.84 -3.96
CA GLY A 67 -3.98 0.38 -2.66
C GLY A 67 -5.32 1.02 -2.29
N ARG A 68 -5.47 2.33 -2.56
CA ARG A 68 -6.72 3.05 -2.32
C ARG A 68 -7.85 2.52 -3.19
N GLY A 69 -7.58 2.28 -4.47
CA GLY A 69 -8.54 1.70 -5.41
C GLY A 69 -9.04 0.34 -4.98
N ILE A 70 -8.16 -0.55 -4.47
CA ILE A 70 -8.58 -1.86 -3.94
C ILE A 70 -9.53 -1.69 -2.76
N LEU A 71 -9.24 -0.80 -1.81
CA LEU A 71 -10.14 -0.53 -0.68
C LEU A 71 -11.50 0.02 -1.14
N GLU A 72 -11.50 0.93 -2.11
CA GLU A 72 -12.73 1.49 -2.70
C GLU A 72 -13.56 0.41 -3.39
N ILE A 73 -12.94 -0.50 -4.15
CA ILE A 73 -13.64 -1.61 -4.79
C ILE A 73 -14.27 -2.52 -3.73
N LEU A 74 -13.51 -2.90 -2.69
CA LEU A 74 -14.04 -3.74 -1.60
C LEU A 74 -15.23 -3.08 -0.89
N GLN A 75 -15.16 -1.77 -0.67
CA GLN A 75 -16.24 -0.99 -0.08
C GLN A 75 -17.46 -0.90 -1.01
N PHE A 76 -17.26 -0.63 -2.29
CA PHE A 76 -18.34 -0.54 -3.29
C PHE A 76 -19.15 -1.84 -3.39
N TYR A 77 -18.49 -2.99 -3.23
CA TYR A 77 -19.13 -4.30 -3.23
C TYR A 77 -19.56 -4.80 -1.84
N ASP A 78 -19.53 -3.95 -0.81
CA ASP A 78 -19.91 -4.28 0.58
C ASP A 78 -19.19 -5.53 1.13
N VAL A 79 -17.92 -5.74 0.74
CA VAL A 79 -17.12 -6.87 1.22
C VAL A 79 -16.80 -6.68 2.70
N LYS A 80 -17.39 -7.53 3.55
CA LYS A 80 -17.13 -7.49 5.00
C LYS A 80 -15.70 -7.92 5.31
N LEU A 81 -14.88 -7.00 5.81
CA LEU A 81 -13.47 -7.23 6.14
C LEU A 81 -13.20 -7.86 7.53
N PRO A 82 -13.94 -7.55 8.60
CA PRO A 82 -13.65 -8.10 9.92
C PRO A 82 -13.67 -9.63 9.96
N GLY A 83 -12.59 -10.23 10.47
CA GLY A 83 -12.43 -11.67 10.61
C GLY A 83 -12.08 -12.43 9.32
N LYS A 84 -12.03 -11.74 8.17
CA LYS A 84 -11.66 -12.37 6.89
C LYS A 84 -10.16 -12.59 6.77
N PHE A 85 -9.78 -13.76 6.26
CA PHE A 85 -8.41 -14.07 5.92
C PHE A 85 -8.07 -13.49 4.55
N VAL A 86 -7.02 -12.69 4.48
CA VAL A 86 -6.51 -12.07 3.25
C VAL A 86 -5.12 -12.64 2.95
N CYS A 87 -4.95 -13.22 1.76
CA CYS A 87 -3.64 -13.53 1.21
C CYS A 87 -3.16 -12.34 0.38
N MET A 88 -2.18 -11.60 0.89
CA MET A 88 -1.51 -10.52 0.18
C MET A 88 -0.25 -11.08 -0.50
N VAL A 89 -0.26 -11.23 -1.82
CA VAL A 89 0.91 -11.64 -2.60
C VAL A 89 1.65 -10.40 -3.11
N ASP A 90 2.17 -9.63 -2.15
CA ASP A 90 3.11 -8.53 -2.34
C ASP A 90 3.63 -8.09 -0.97
N THR A 91 4.94 -7.85 -0.84
CA THR A 91 5.57 -7.28 0.36
C THR A 91 6.28 -5.96 0.06
N SER A 92 6.00 -5.34 -1.09
CA SER A 92 6.54 -4.04 -1.46
C SER A 92 6.10 -2.95 -0.49
N ARG A 93 6.92 -1.91 -0.37
CA ARG A 93 6.57 -0.71 0.38
C ARG A 93 5.63 0.22 -0.37
N THR A 94 5.40 -0.04 -1.65
CA THR A 94 4.50 0.76 -2.51
C THR A 94 3.05 0.32 -2.29
N ILE A 95 2.75 -0.99 -2.40
CA ILE A 95 1.37 -1.51 -2.34
C ILE A 95 1.21 -2.48 -1.17
N GLY A 96 1.94 -3.60 -1.18
CA GLY A 96 1.72 -4.74 -0.29
C GLY A 96 1.69 -4.41 1.19
N VAL A 97 2.75 -3.77 1.71
CA VAL A 97 2.83 -3.43 3.14
C VAL A 97 1.77 -2.38 3.54
N PRO A 98 1.65 -1.21 2.87
CA PRO A 98 0.61 -0.23 3.22
C PRO A 98 -0.81 -0.79 3.18
N LEU A 99 -1.16 -1.53 2.11
CA LEU A 99 -2.50 -2.10 1.96
C LEU A 99 -2.78 -3.18 3.00
N SER A 100 -1.79 -4.01 3.33
CA SER A 100 -1.90 -5.01 4.41
C SER A 100 -2.21 -4.36 5.76
N MET A 101 -1.54 -3.26 6.09
CA MET A 101 -1.82 -2.52 7.32
C MET A 101 -3.21 -1.88 7.30
N ALA A 102 -3.61 -1.31 6.15
CA ALA A 102 -4.94 -0.73 5.99
C ALA A 102 -6.07 -1.78 6.13
N LEU A 103 -5.88 -3.00 5.62
CA LEU A 103 -6.84 -4.09 5.79
C LEU A 103 -6.84 -4.65 7.21
N SER A 104 -5.67 -4.78 7.84
CA SER A 104 -5.51 -5.24 9.22
C SER A 104 -6.20 -4.31 10.23
N THR A 105 -6.03 -2.99 10.06
CA THR A 105 -6.72 -1.98 10.90
C THR A 105 -8.24 -1.99 10.73
N ARG A 106 -8.76 -2.60 9.66
CA ARG A 106 -10.20 -2.84 9.41
C ARG A 106 -10.66 -4.23 9.87
N GLY A 107 -9.82 -4.97 10.60
CA GLY A 107 -10.16 -6.23 11.25
C GLY A 107 -9.91 -7.49 10.41
N SER A 108 -9.25 -7.39 9.25
CA SER A 108 -8.85 -8.57 8.48
C SER A 108 -7.58 -9.23 9.03
N ILE A 109 -7.45 -10.55 8.81
CA ILE A 109 -6.29 -11.34 9.18
C ILE A 109 -5.40 -11.50 7.95
N ILE A 110 -4.19 -10.96 7.98
CA ILE A 110 -3.34 -10.88 6.78
C ILE A 110 -2.26 -11.95 6.81
N THR A 111 -2.13 -12.70 5.70
CA THR A 111 -0.94 -13.49 5.38
C THR A 111 -0.24 -12.84 4.20
N MET A 112 0.96 -12.29 4.43
CA MET A 112 1.78 -11.73 3.36
C MET A 112 2.63 -12.84 2.71
N CYS A 113 2.65 -12.85 1.39
CA CYS A 113 3.35 -13.80 0.55
C CYS A 113 4.20 -13.05 -0.50
N THR A 114 5.21 -13.74 -1.01
CA THR A 114 6.10 -13.31 -2.08
C THR A 114 6.23 -14.41 -3.12
N LEU A 115 6.94 -14.11 -4.23
CA LEU A 115 7.27 -15.11 -5.24
C LEU A 115 8.06 -16.31 -4.70
N GLN A 116 8.73 -16.15 -3.56
CA GLN A 116 9.53 -17.19 -2.89
C GLN A 116 8.74 -17.97 -1.84
N THR A 117 7.44 -17.69 -1.65
CA THR A 117 6.63 -18.36 -0.63
C THR A 117 6.43 -19.83 -0.98
N THR A 118 6.92 -20.72 -0.11
CA THR A 118 6.72 -22.16 -0.22
C THR A 118 5.23 -22.51 -0.12
N ASN A 119 4.75 -23.31 -1.08
CA ASN A 119 3.36 -23.73 -1.16
C ASN A 119 2.35 -22.55 -1.16
N LEU A 120 2.63 -21.54 -1.99
CA LEU A 120 1.74 -20.39 -2.18
C LEU A 120 0.29 -20.81 -2.47
N LYS A 121 0.10 -21.87 -3.28
CA LYS A 121 -1.24 -22.41 -3.59
C LYS A 121 -2.06 -22.70 -2.33
N ALA A 122 -1.51 -23.45 -1.38
CA ALA A 122 -2.23 -23.79 -0.15
C ALA A 122 -2.53 -22.54 0.71
N LYS A 123 -1.71 -21.50 0.64
CA LYS A 123 -1.98 -20.22 1.33
C LYS A 123 -3.15 -19.50 0.68
N VAL A 124 -3.16 -19.40 -0.64
CA VAL A 124 -4.24 -18.78 -1.41
C VAL A 124 -5.57 -19.51 -1.18
N GLU A 125 -5.58 -20.85 -1.27
CA GLU A 125 -6.79 -21.68 -1.09
C GLU A 125 -7.41 -21.59 0.31
N ALA A 126 -6.62 -21.21 1.32
CA ALA A 126 -7.08 -21.10 2.71
C ALA A 126 -7.58 -19.69 3.09
N THR A 127 -7.76 -18.79 2.13
CA THR A 127 -8.14 -17.38 2.38
C THR A 127 -9.47 -17.00 1.76
N ASP A 128 -10.14 -16.01 2.35
CA ASP A 128 -11.38 -15.45 1.83
C ASP A 128 -11.14 -14.45 0.70
N ILE A 129 -10.03 -13.71 0.77
CA ILE A 129 -9.68 -12.62 -0.15
C ILE A 129 -8.23 -12.82 -0.59
N VAL A 130 -7.97 -12.68 -1.88
CA VAL A 130 -6.61 -12.73 -2.44
C VAL A 130 -6.33 -11.39 -3.13
N VAL A 131 -5.21 -10.77 -2.77
CA VAL A 131 -4.69 -9.57 -3.45
C VAL A 131 -3.31 -9.93 -4.01
N GLU A 132 -3.20 -10.03 -5.32
CA GLU A 132 -1.94 -10.37 -6.02
C GLU A 132 -1.39 -9.13 -6.72
N CYS A 133 -0.19 -8.69 -6.33
CA CYS A 133 0.47 -7.50 -6.86
C CYS A 133 1.99 -7.74 -7.04
N ALA A 134 2.42 -9.00 -7.23
CA ALA A 134 3.84 -9.37 -7.25
C ALA A 134 4.52 -9.14 -8.61
N GLY A 135 3.77 -8.64 -9.61
CA GLY A 135 4.31 -8.36 -10.94
C GLY A 135 4.68 -9.61 -11.74
N ALA A 136 4.08 -10.76 -11.41
CA ALA A 136 4.33 -12.04 -12.07
C ALA A 136 3.06 -12.56 -12.74
N ALA A 137 3.09 -12.69 -14.07
CA ALA A 137 1.94 -13.17 -14.83
C ALA A 137 1.57 -14.61 -14.41
N ASN A 138 0.27 -14.85 -14.25
CA ASN A 138 -0.32 -16.17 -13.96
C ASN A 138 0.21 -16.83 -12.67
N LEU A 139 0.59 -16.05 -11.66
CA LEU A 139 1.06 -16.55 -10.38
C LEU A 139 -0.05 -17.25 -9.59
N VAL A 140 -1.21 -16.60 -9.49
CA VAL A 140 -2.42 -17.18 -8.91
C VAL A 140 -3.35 -17.59 -10.06
N LYS A 141 -3.75 -18.85 -10.07
CA LYS A 141 -4.63 -19.42 -11.10
C LYS A 141 -5.88 -19.98 -10.46
N THR A 142 -7.01 -19.83 -11.15
CA THR A 142 -8.23 -20.59 -10.85
C THR A 142 -7.98 -22.06 -11.20
N ASN A 143 -8.50 -22.96 -10.37
CA ASN A 143 -8.55 -24.40 -10.69
C ASN A 143 -9.50 -24.65 -11.88
#